data_AF-A0A3F2ZR72-F1
#
_entry.id   AF-A0A3F2ZR72-F1
#
_cell.length_a   1.000
_cell.length_b   1.000
_cell.length_c   1.000
_cell.angle_alpha   90.00
_cell.angle_beta   90.00
_cell.angle_gamma   90.00
#
_symmetry.space_group_name_H-M   'P 1'
#
loop_
_entity.id
_entity.type
_entity.pdbx_description
1 polymer ?
#
loop_
_entity_poly.entity_id
_entity_poly.type
_entity_poly.pdbx_seq_one_letter_code
_entity_poly.pdbx_strand_id
1 'polypeptide(L)'
;MTKLIIGVVLLIIANILIEEIKENIKRKEENIKKNIICRCPFCGQYIIKEKNNYICTSNKNGCLFNIKKSICNTEITELDILKLIAEGKSRIFTSKSQNDNLVNFQLKLNYSKEIVEFKYCNSSSEISSEPEETIITVI
;
A
#
# COMPACT_ATOMS: atom_id res chain seq x y z
N MET A 1 6.86 45.83 27.04
CA MET A 1 5.86 44.80 27.39
C MET A 1 5.64 43.77 26.27
N THR A 2 5.54 44.18 24.99
CA THR A 2 5.36 43.27 23.84
C THR A 2 6.43 42.18 23.68
N LYS A 3 7.72 42.49 23.85
CA LYS A 3 8.81 41.49 23.76
C LYS A 3 8.69 40.35 24.79
N LEU A 4 8.22 40.64 26.01
CA LEU A 4 8.04 39.64 27.06
C LEU A 4 6.86 38.72 26.75
N ILE A 5 5.74 39.30 26.27
CA ILE A 5 4.56 38.55 25.85
C ILE A 5 4.89 37.63 24.67
N ILE A 6 5.62 38.14 23.67
CA ILE A 6 6.07 37.33 22.52
C ILE A 6 6.95 36.16 22.96
N GLY A 7 7.89 36.37 23.89
CA GLY A 7 8.75 35.31 24.41
C GLY A 7 7.98 34.21 25.15
N VAL A 8 7.00 34.58 25.96
CA VAL A 8 6.13 33.60 26.67
C VAL A 8 5.27 32.82 25.68
N VAL A 9 4.70 33.49 24.68
CA VAL A 9 3.90 32.84 23.62
C VAL A 9 4.75 31.86 22.81
N LEU A 10 5.98 32.24 22.43
CA LEU A 10 6.90 31.34 21.72
C LEU A 10 7.26 30.11 22.53
N LEU A 11 7.49 30.26 23.85
CA LEU A 11 7.79 29.14 24.73
C LEU A 11 6.60 28.18 24.86
N ILE A 12 5.39 28.72 24.97
CA ILE A 12 4.15 27.92 25.01
C ILE A 12 3.98 27.16 23.70
N ILE A 13 4.14 27.82 22.55
CA ILE A 13 4.04 27.18 21.22
C ILE A 13 5.09 26.07 21.08
N ALA A 14 6.34 26.33 21.48
CA ALA A 14 7.40 25.34 21.42
C ALA A 14 7.07 24.10 22.26
N ASN A 15 6.57 24.28 23.48
CA ASN A 15 6.15 23.17 24.34
C ASN A 15 4.99 22.37 23.72
N ILE A 16 3.99 23.04 23.15
CA ILE A 16 2.87 22.37 22.46
C ILE A 16 3.38 21.52 21.30
N LEU A 17 4.26 22.07 20.45
CA LEU A 17 4.85 21.34 19.32
C LEU A 17 5.70 20.15 19.79
N ILE A 18 6.47 20.31 20.88
CA ILE A 18 7.28 19.22 21.46
C ILE A 18 6.40 18.05 21.88
N GLU A 19 5.28 18.30 22.54
CA GLU A 19 4.36 17.23 22.98
C GLU A 19 3.70 16.53 21.79
N GLU A 20 3.30 17.25 20.73
CA GLU A 20 2.76 16.64 19.51
C GLU A 20 3.79 15.74 18.79
N ILE A 21 5.05 16.20 18.72
CA ILE A 21 6.14 15.41 18.12
C ILE A 21 6.38 14.12 18.92
N LYS A 22 6.42 14.17 20.25
CA LYS A 22 6.59 12.99 21.10
C LYS A 22 5.49 11.95 20.87
N GLU A 23 4.24 12.39 20.81
CA GLU A 23 3.10 11.49 20.58
C GLU A 23 3.17 10.84 19.19
N ASN A 24 3.56 11.60 18.16
CA ASN A 24 3.74 11.06 16.81
C ASN A 24 4.88 10.03 16.72
N ILE A 25 6.00 10.25 17.44
CA ILE A 25 7.11 9.28 17.51
C ILE A 25 6.62 7.98 18.16
N LYS A 26 5.97 8.06 19.32
CA LYS A 26 5.43 6.90 20.04
C LYS A 26 4.46 6.10 19.17
N ARG A 27 3.53 6.77 18.48
CA ARG A 27 2.61 6.13 17.54
C ARG A 27 3.34 5.43 16.39
N LYS A 28 4.42 6.02 15.86
CA LYS A 28 5.22 5.42 14.79
C LYS A 28 5.94 4.15 15.27
N GLU A 29 6.50 4.16 16.47
CA GLU A 29 7.13 2.98 17.09
C GLU A 29 6.13 1.84 17.28
N GLU A 30 4.92 2.15 17.76
CA GLU A 30 3.85 1.15 17.90
C GLU A 30 3.41 0.56 16.56
N ASN A 31 3.31 1.38 15.52
CA ASN A 31 2.97 0.92 14.17
C ASN A 31 4.06 0.00 13.60
N ILE A 32 5.33 0.33 13.80
CA ILE A 32 6.47 -0.53 13.41
C ILE A 32 6.38 -1.87 14.15
N LYS A 33 6.14 -1.86 15.46
CA LYS A 33 5.98 -3.07 16.27
C LYS A 33 4.82 -3.96 15.80
N LYS A 34 3.75 -3.36 15.28
CA LYS A 34 2.55 -4.05 14.75
C LYS A 34 2.63 -4.31 13.24
N ASN A 35 3.75 -3.98 12.58
CA ASN A 35 3.93 -4.05 11.13
C ASN A 35 2.82 -3.34 10.32
N ILE A 36 2.26 -2.25 10.84
CA ILE A 36 1.20 -1.47 10.18
C ILE A 36 1.81 -0.62 9.07
N ILE A 37 1.26 -0.74 7.86
CA ILE A 37 1.69 0.00 6.68
C ILE A 37 0.79 1.23 6.45
N CYS A 38 -0.52 1.02 6.30
CA CYS A 38 -1.49 2.07 6.01
C CYS A 38 -2.93 1.64 6.32
N ARG A 39 -3.91 2.49 6.01
CA ARG A 39 -5.34 2.17 6.09
C ARG A 39 -5.79 1.44 4.81
N CYS A 40 -6.62 0.43 4.97
CA CYS A 40 -7.24 -0.32 3.89
C CYS A 40 -8.23 0.57 3.14
N PRO A 41 -8.15 0.62 1.79
CA PRO A 41 -9.03 1.46 0.98
C PRO A 41 -10.47 0.96 0.91
N PHE A 42 -10.73 -0.31 1.26
CA PHE A 42 -12.05 -0.93 1.16
C PHE A 42 -12.84 -0.84 2.47
N CYS A 43 -12.20 -1.18 3.61
CA CYS A 43 -12.89 -1.25 4.90
C CYS A 43 -12.39 -0.25 5.96
N GLY A 44 -11.35 0.53 5.67
CA GLY A 44 -10.77 1.50 6.60
C GLY A 44 -9.97 0.91 7.78
N GLN A 45 -9.85 -0.41 7.92
CA GLN A 45 -8.99 -1.06 8.92
C GLN A 45 -7.51 -0.98 8.52
N TYR A 46 -6.59 -1.57 9.27
CA TYR A 46 -5.16 -1.48 8.96
C TYR A 46 -4.72 -2.53 7.93
N ILE A 47 -3.79 -2.18 7.06
CA ILE A 47 -3.00 -3.13 6.27
C ILE A 47 -1.70 -3.37 7.02
N ILE A 48 -1.37 -4.64 7.26
CA ILE A 48 -0.13 -5.05 7.92
C ILE A 48 0.76 -5.86 6.98
N LYS A 49 2.06 -5.84 7.24
CA LYS A 49 3.04 -6.70 6.59
C LYS A 49 3.22 -7.98 7.39
N GLU A 50 2.77 -9.10 6.83
CA GLU A 50 3.04 -10.44 7.36
C GLU A 50 4.25 -11.06 6.69
N LYS A 51 4.54 -12.35 6.93
CA LYS A 51 5.72 -13.05 6.36
C LYS A 51 5.74 -12.97 4.83
N ASN A 52 4.63 -13.33 4.17
CA ASN A 52 4.55 -13.46 2.71
C ASN A 52 3.59 -12.48 2.04
N ASN A 53 2.74 -11.78 2.80
CA ASN A 53 1.64 -10.98 2.26
C ASN A 53 1.57 -9.59 2.93
N TYR A 54 0.91 -8.67 2.25
CA TYR A 54 0.30 -7.47 2.82
C TYR A 54 -1.19 -7.73 2.93
N ILE A 55 -1.71 -7.75 4.15
CA ILE A 55 -3.08 -8.20 4.42
C ILE A 55 -3.82 -7.18 5.28
N CYS A 56 -5.12 -7.01 5.04
CA CYS A 56 -5.95 -6.23 5.94
C CYS A 56 -6.21 -6.98 7.26
N THR A 57 -6.14 -6.28 8.39
CA THR A 57 -6.41 -6.82 9.72
C THR A 57 -7.83 -7.35 9.88
N SER A 58 -8.78 -6.90 9.05
CA SER A 58 -10.15 -7.42 9.02
C SER A 58 -10.39 -8.50 7.97
N ASN A 59 -9.32 -9.15 7.47
CA ASN A 59 -9.48 -10.25 6.51
C ASN A 59 -10.33 -11.41 7.07
N LYS A 60 -10.19 -11.73 8.37
CA LYS A 60 -11.04 -12.69 9.07
C LYS A 60 -12.52 -12.29 9.14
N ASN A 61 -12.82 -11.00 8.91
CA ASN A 61 -14.18 -10.44 8.93
C ASN A 61 -14.65 -10.08 7.51
N GLY A 62 -14.06 -10.70 6.46
CA GLY A 62 -14.56 -10.61 5.09
C GLY A 62 -13.85 -9.60 4.18
N CYS A 63 -12.90 -8.80 4.67
CA CYS A 63 -12.16 -7.90 3.78
C CYS A 63 -11.17 -8.67 2.88
N LEU A 64 -11.25 -8.45 1.57
CA LEU A 64 -10.49 -9.19 0.56
C LEU A 64 -9.14 -8.56 0.21
N PHE A 65 -8.71 -7.49 0.89
CA PHE A 65 -7.41 -6.88 0.64
C PHE A 65 -6.28 -7.83 1.09
N ASN A 66 -5.64 -8.46 0.11
CA ASN A 66 -4.48 -9.32 0.28
C ASN A 66 -3.58 -9.21 -0.97
N ILE A 67 -2.28 -8.97 -0.75
CA ILE A 67 -1.29 -8.89 -1.82
C ILE A 67 -0.06 -9.68 -1.41
N LYS A 68 0.32 -10.69 -2.20
CA LYS A 68 1.60 -11.39 -2.03
C LYS A 68 2.77 -10.43 -2.20
N LYS A 69 3.81 -10.60 -1.36
CA LYS A 69 5.09 -9.88 -1.49
C LYS A 69 5.87 -10.25 -2.75
N SER A 70 5.53 -11.37 -3.38
CA SER A 70 6.12 -11.78 -4.65
C SER A 70 5.02 -12.21 -5.62
N ILE A 71 5.02 -11.59 -6.79
CA ILE A 71 4.09 -11.87 -7.90
C ILE A 71 4.95 -12.02 -9.16
N CYS A 72 4.81 -13.14 -9.88
CA CYS A 72 5.60 -13.42 -11.09
C CYS A 72 7.11 -13.22 -10.87
N ASN A 73 7.65 -13.76 -9.77
CA ASN A 73 9.05 -13.60 -9.34
C ASN A 73 9.52 -12.14 -9.17
N THR A 74 8.58 -11.21 -9.03
CA THR A 74 8.84 -9.79 -8.81
C THR A 74 8.41 -9.40 -7.41
N GLU A 75 9.31 -8.74 -6.68
CA GLU A 75 9.02 -8.25 -5.34
C GLU A 75 8.06 -7.06 -5.36
N ILE A 76 7.07 -7.10 -4.46
CA ILE A 76 6.14 -6.03 -4.16
C ILE A 76 6.57 -5.38 -2.85
N THR A 77 7.01 -4.12 -2.91
CA THR A 77 7.53 -3.38 -1.76
C THR A 77 6.42 -2.67 -0.98
N GLU A 78 6.71 -2.25 0.26
CA GLU A 78 5.77 -1.40 1.03
C GLU A 78 5.45 -0.10 0.30
N LEU A 79 6.43 0.46 -0.42
CA LEU A 79 6.23 1.66 -1.23
C LEU A 79 5.26 1.40 -2.39
N ASP A 80 5.30 0.21 -3.01
CA ASP A 80 4.35 -0.19 -4.04
C ASP A 80 2.92 -0.27 -3.48
N ILE A 81 2.76 -0.75 -2.24
CA ILE A 81 1.47 -0.78 -1.54
C ILE A 81 0.98 0.65 -1.27
N LEU A 82 1.82 1.52 -0.70
CA LEU A 82 1.47 2.92 -0.44
C LEU A 82 1.06 3.65 -1.72
N LYS A 83 1.78 3.40 -2.82
CA LYS A 83 1.45 3.95 -4.14
C LYS A 83 0.13 3.42 -4.67
N LEU A 84 -0.11 2.11 -4.56
CA LEU A 84 -1.39 1.50 -4.94
C LEU A 84 -2.57 2.13 -4.18
N ILE A 85 -2.43 2.39 -2.88
CA ILE A 85 -3.48 3.03 -2.09
C ILE A 85 -3.67 4.50 -2.46
N ALA A 86 -2.58 5.24 -2.66
CA ALA A 86 -2.64 6.67 -2.97
C ALA A 86 -3.16 6.96 -4.39
N GLU A 87 -2.77 6.16 -5.38
CA GLU A 87 -3.05 6.41 -6.80
C GLU A 87 -4.13 5.49 -7.38
N GLY A 88 -4.61 4.51 -6.61
CA GLY A 88 -5.50 3.44 -7.09
C GLY A 88 -4.82 2.40 -7.98
N LYS A 89 -3.51 2.55 -8.25
CA LYS A 89 -2.70 1.65 -9.08
C LYS A 89 -1.24 1.62 -8.61
N SER A 90 -0.56 0.49 -8.75
CA SER A 90 0.87 0.38 -8.47
C SER A 90 1.71 1.01 -9.60
N ARG A 91 3.05 0.99 -9.47
CA ARG A 91 3.91 1.10 -10.66
C ARG A 91 3.69 -0.09 -11.60
N ILE A 92 4.20 0.04 -12.82
CA ILE A 92 4.31 -1.11 -13.73
C ILE A 92 5.53 -1.92 -13.28
N PHE A 93 5.33 -3.22 -13.15
CA PHE A 93 6.35 -4.22 -12.88
C PHE A 93 6.70 -4.95 -14.17
N THR A 94 7.96 -5.35 -14.31
CA THR A 94 8.43 -6.18 -15.44
C THR A 94 8.92 -7.50 -14.88
N SER A 95 8.35 -8.61 -15.36
CA SER A 95 8.71 -9.97 -14.98
C SER A 95 9.03 -10.82 -16.20
N LYS A 96 9.86 -11.85 -16.04
CA LYS A 96 10.02 -12.90 -17.05
C LYS A 96 8.87 -13.89 -16.95
N SER A 97 8.21 -14.14 -18.07
CA SER A 97 7.23 -15.22 -18.22
C SER A 97 7.94 -16.59 -18.27
N GLN A 98 7.15 -17.67 -18.29
CA GLN A 98 7.67 -19.04 -18.42
C GLN A 98 8.42 -19.27 -19.74
N ASN A 99 8.12 -18.47 -20.78
CA ASN A 99 8.73 -18.57 -22.10
C ASN A 99 9.88 -17.56 -22.28
N ASP A 100 10.50 -17.08 -21.19
CA ASP A 100 11.54 -16.05 -21.15
C ASP A 100 11.19 -14.67 -21.74
N ASN A 101 9.98 -14.49 -22.25
CA ASN A 101 9.49 -13.19 -22.69
C ASN A 101 9.24 -12.28 -21.48
N LEU A 102 9.65 -11.01 -21.61
CA LEU A 102 9.32 -9.98 -20.62
C LEU A 102 7.84 -9.61 -20.74
N VAL A 103 7.16 -9.64 -19.60
CA VAL A 103 5.77 -9.19 -19.48
C VAL A 103 5.70 -8.09 -18.45
N ASN A 104 4.90 -7.08 -18.77
CA ASN A 104 4.63 -5.99 -17.85
C ASN A 104 3.29 -6.23 -17.17
N PHE A 105 3.19 -5.90 -15.88
CA PHE A 105 1.92 -5.96 -15.15
C PHE A 105 1.78 -4.81 -14.15
N GLN A 106 0.56 -4.57 -13.69
CA GLN A 106 0.23 -3.55 -12.70
C GLN A 106 -0.90 -4.05 -11.80
N LEU A 107 -0.86 -3.68 -10.52
CA LEU A 107 -1.96 -3.88 -9.58
C LEU A 107 -2.88 -2.67 -9.62
N LYS A 108 -4.20 -2.87 -9.58
CA LYS A 108 -5.21 -1.80 -9.53
C LYS A 108 -6.26 -2.10 -8.48
N LEU A 109 -6.71 -1.07 -7.77
CA LEU A 109 -7.86 -1.20 -6.87
C LEU A 109 -9.14 -1.26 -7.69
N ASN A 110 -9.98 -2.26 -7.43
CA ASN A 110 -11.37 -2.29 -7.87
C ASN A 110 -12.26 -2.03 -6.66
N TYR A 111 -12.75 -0.80 -6.53
CA TYR A 111 -13.62 -0.40 -5.41
C TYR A 111 -15.00 -1.04 -5.46
N SER A 112 -15.56 -1.30 -6.66
CA SER A 112 -16.89 -1.93 -6.79
C SER A 112 -16.89 -3.38 -6.32
N LYS A 113 -15.78 -4.10 -6.55
CA LYS A 113 -15.60 -5.49 -6.10
C LYS A 113 -14.85 -5.61 -4.77
N GLU A 114 -14.32 -4.51 -4.25
CA GLU A 114 -13.45 -4.45 -3.07
C GLU A 114 -12.24 -5.40 -3.13
N ILE A 115 -11.62 -5.51 -4.31
CA ILE A 115 -10.45 -6.37 -4.55
C ILE A 115 -9.28 -5.62 -5.22
N VAL A 116 -8.11 -6.22 -5.14
CA VAL A 116 -6.92 -5.80 -5.90
C VAL A 116 -6.83 -6.65 -7.17
N GLU A 117 -6.93 -6.01 -8.33
CA GLU A 117 -6.83 -6.65 -9.64
C GLU A 117 -5.38 -6.66 -10.14
N PHE A 118 -4.95 -7.81 -10.66
CA PHE A 118 -3.72 -7.93 -11.46
C PHE A 118 -4.05 -7.68 -12.93
N LYS A 119 -3.30 -6.81 -13.62
CA LYS A 119 -3.48 -6.55 -15.06
C LYS A 119 -2.17 -6.61 -15.81
N TYR A 120 -2.13 -7.35 -16.92
CA TYR A 120 -1.04 -7.27 -17.89
C TYR A 120 -1.05 -5.91 -18.61
N CYS A 121 0.14 -5.41 -18.92
CA CYS A 121 0.39 -4.13 -19.58
C CYS A 121 1.25 -4.35 -20.84
N ASN A 122 0.78 -5.19 -21.78
CA ASN A 122 1.53 -5.41 -23.02
C ASN A 122 1.49 -4.16 -23.91
N SER A 123 2.66 -3.73 -24.41
CA SER A 123 2.79 -2.65 -25.39
C SER A 123 3.23 -3.22 -26.75
N SER A 124 2.29 -3.77 -27.51
CA SER A 124 2.21 -3.70 -28.98
C SER A 124 1.09 -4.63 -29.49
N SER A 125 0.25 -4.09 -30.37
CA SER A 125 -0.83 -4.71 -31.14
C SER A 125 -0.53 -6.10 -31.73
N GLU A 126 -1.51 -7.01 -31.57
CA GLU A 126 -1.74 -8.31 -32.25
C GLU A 126 -0.62 -9.38 -32.05
N ILE A 127 -0.90 -10.58 -31.51
CA ILE A 127 -1.73 -11.63 -32.09
C ILE A 127 -2.43 -12.47 -31.01
N SER A 128 -3.65 -12.87 -31.37
CA SER A 128 -4.61 -13.79 -30.77
C SER A 128 -4.05 -15.05 -30.08
N SER A 129 -4.37 -15.17 -28.80
CA SER A 129 -5.22 -16.23 -28.26
C SER A 129 -5.48 -15.81 -26.82
N GLU A 130 -6.74 -15.55 -26.48
CA GLU A 130 -7.18 -15.29 -25.11
C GLU A 130 -6.44 -16.24 -24.12
N PRO A 131 -5.62 -15.74 -23.19
CA PRO A 131 -5.76 -16.25 -21.86
C PRO A 131 -7.02 -15.57 -21.33
N GLU A 132 -8.05 -16.37 -21.08
CA GLU A 132 -9.19 -16.01 -20.26
C GLU A 132 -8.75 -15.00 -19.19
N GLU A 133 -9.55 -13.96 -18.96
CA GLU A 133 -9.36 -13.02 -17.86
C GLU A 133 -9.24 -13.81 -16.55
N THR A 134 -8.04 -14.28 -16.22
CA THR A 134 -7.77 -14.92 -14.96
C THR A 134 -7.70 -13.75 -14.00
N ILE A 135 -8.87 -13.41 -13.46
CA ILE A 135 -9.01 -12.70 -12.20
C ILE A 135 -8.35 -13.62 -11.17
N ILE A 136 -7.02 -13.56 -11.10
CA ILE A 136 -6.29 -14.07 -9.96
C ILE A 136 -6.63 -13.05 -8.87
N THR A 137 -7.72 -13.30 -8.14
CA THR A 137 -7.85 -12.82 -6.78
C THR A 137 -6.51 -13.14 -6.15
N VAL A 138 -5.74 -12.13 -5.77
CA VAL A 138 -4.45 -12.37 -5.13
C VAL A 138 -4.76 -12.99 -3.76
N ILE A 139 -4.78 -14.33 -3.71
CA ILE A 139 -4.98 -15.14 -2.50
C ILE A 139 -3.77 -14.99 -1.59
#